data_AF-A0A2A4X6Y8-F1
#
_entry.id   AF-A0A2A4X6Y8-F1
#
_cell.length_a   1.000
_cell.length_b   1.000
_cell.length_c   1.000
_cell.angle_alpha   90.00
_cell.angle_beta   90.00
_cell.angle_gamma   90.00
#
_symmetry.space_group_name_H-M   'P 1'
#
loop_
_entity.id
_entity.type
_entity.pdbx_description
1 polymer ?
#
loop_
_entity_poly.entity_id
_entity_poly.type
_entity_poly.pdbx_seq_one_letter_code
_entity_poly.pdbx_strand_id
1 'polypeptide(L)'
;MRLIAKIDDQTKAHAFASFLEREGIQVKQNALLDLSGKVHVEIWIESEDDLEMAVHWYKEFEKNSEDPRFCPSPDEVQIEHKIINFPDHRENKEVEGKTKQETVENERHKRRSVTNVIIALCVFVYLFNAMNVWKEKKTDPAVAFGFTPIFLALSYDVPPSIDQLIEFYNKNHIDSYAKLEKLTPVQEKEFKKVVAADHWKGIYTYFIGGKDAEKSLSGPMFYKIRQGQVYRLISPCFMHGGLLHILFNMLWLAMLGSQIEKRIKIWKYLLLSLILGIISNTAQYLVSGPFFLGYSGIICGLAGFILSRQMVAPWEGYPISRSTFIFLGAYIVLMMVMSLISFFLTKFQVTAFSINIANTAHISGACLGLILGRFSFFSKEVV
;
A
#
# COMPACT_ATOMS: atom_id res chain seq x y z
N MET A 1 -16.03 -18.57 -15.97
CA MET A 1 -16.89 -17.40 -16.24
C MET A 1 -16.73 -16.91 -17.67
N ARG A 2 -17.77 -17.07 -18.50
CA ARG A 2 -17.82 -16.62 -19.89
C ARG A 2 -19.09 -15.79 -20.11
N LEU A 3 -18.97 -14.65 -20.79
CA LEU A 3 -20.10 -13.83 -21.19
C LEU A 3 -20.82 -14.52 -22.37
N ILE A 4 -22.13 -14.71 -22.27
CA ILE A 4 -22.92 -15.37 -23.31
C ILE A 4 -23.91 -14.43 -24.01
N ALA A 5 -24.42 -13.41 -23.31
CA ALA A 5 -25.44 -12.52 -23.86
C ALA A 5 -25.33 -11.11 -23.28
N LYS A 6 -25.70 -10.12 -24.10
CA LYS A 6 -26.01 -8.75 -23.68
C LYS A 6 -27.42 -8.43 -24.14
N ILE A 7 -28.32 -8.15 -23.20
CA ILE A 7 -29.74 -7.95 -23.49
C ILE A 7 -30.16 -6.59 -22.93
N ASP A 8 -30.69 -5.73 -23.79
CA ASP A 8 -31.09 -4.35 -23.46
C ASP A 8 -32.41 -4.28 -22.67
N ASP A 9 -33.21 -5.33 -22.74
CA ASP A 9 -34.49 -5.46 -22.02
C ASP A 9 -34.27 -6.32 -20.77
N GLN A 10 -34.40 -5.69 -19.61
CA GLN A 10 -34.15 -6.32 -18.32
C GLN A 10 -35.09 -7.50 -18.05
N THR A 11 -36.35 -7.40 -18.46
CA THR A 11 -37.35 -8.46 -18.29
C THR A 11 -36.99 -9.68 -19.13
N LYS A 12 -36.58 -9.44 -20.38
CA LYS A 12 -36.10 -10.50 -21.29
C LYS A 12 -34.81 -11.14 -20.83
N ALA A 13 -33.88 -10.33 -20.32
CA ALA A 13 -32.63 -10.82 -19.78
C ALA A 13 -32.85 -11.74 -18.58
N HIS A 14 -33.77 -11.35 -17.69
CA HIS A 14 -34.12 -12.13 -16.52
C HIS A 14 -34.85 -13.42 -16.90
N ALA A 15 -35.84 -13.35 -17.80
CA ALA A 15 -36.56 -14.52 -18.31
C ALA A 15 -35.61 -15.57 -18.92
N PHE A 16 -34.63 -15.12 -19.71
CA PHE A 16 -33.62 -16.00 -20.28
C PHE A 16 -32.67 -16.59 -19.23
N ALA A 17 -32.24 -15.80 -18.25
CA ALA A 17 -31.40 -16.30 -17.15
C ALA A 17 -32.14 -17.35 -16.30
N SER A 18 -33.41 -17.12 -15.97
CA SER A 18 -34.25 -18.07 -15.24
C SER A 18 -34.49 -19.36 -16.05
N PHE A 19 -34.57 -19.26 -17.38
CA PHE A 19 -34.59 -20.44 -18.24
C PHE A 19 -33.28 -21.25 -18.16
N LEU A 20 -32.12 -20.61 -18.25
CA LEU A 20 -30.83 -21.30 -18.16
C LEU A 20 -30.65 -22.01 -16.81
N GLU A 21 -31.09 -21.38 -15.72
CA GLU A 21 -31.07 -21.99 -14.38
C GLU A 21 -31.98 -23.23 -14.30
N ARG A 22 -33.13 -23.25 -15.00
CA ARG A 22 -34.00 -24.45 -15.12
C ARG A 22 -33.33 -25.59 -15.89
N GLU A 23 -32.51 -25.26 -16.89
CA GLU A 23 -31.69 -26.24 -17.63
C GLU A 23 -30.45 -26.69 -16.83
N GLY A 24 -30.31 -26.25 -15.57
CA GLY A 24 -29.21 -26.63 -14.68
C GLY A 24 -27.91 -25.85 -14.91
N ILE A 25 -27.95 -24.79 -15.72
CA ILE A 25 -26.79 -23.95 -16.03
C ILE A 25 -26.68 -22.85 -14.99
N GLN A 26 -25.54 -22.75 -14.32
CA GLN A 26 -25.30 -21.69 -13.33
C GLN A 26 -24.99 -20.35 -14.01
N VAL A 27 -25.79 -19.34 -13.70
CA VAL A 27 -25.77 -18.03 -14.36
C VAL A 27 -25.55 -16.90 -13.36
N LYS A 28 -24.88 -15.83 -13.82
CA LYS A 28 -24.74 -14.56 -13.11
C LYS A 28 -25.15 -13.40 -14.01
N GLN A 29 -26.01 -12.53 -13.50
CA GLN A 29 -26.54 -11.35 -14.20
C GLN A 29 -25.84 -10.07 -13.68
N ASN A 30 -25.37 -9.22 -14.58
CA ASN A 30 -24.82 -7.89 -14.25
C ASN A 30 -25.52 -6.81 -15.08
N ALA A 31 -26.26 -5.90 -14.44
CA ALA A 31 -26.80 -4.72 -15.11
C ALA A 31 -25.74 -3.62 -15.21
N LEU A 32 -25.47 -3.14 -16.42
CA LEU A 32 -24.47 -2.10 -16.69
C LEU A 32 -25.13 -0.91 -17.39
N LEU A 33 -24.74 0.29 -17.00
CA LEU A 33 -25.08 1.53 -17.69
C LEU A 33 -24.04 1.79 -18.77
N ASP A 34 -24.47 1.97 -20.02
CA ASP A 34 -23.58 2.46 -21.06
C ASP A 34 -23.37 3.98 -21.00
N LEU A 35 -22.40 4.49 -21.77
CA LEU A 35 -22.07 5.92 -21.84
C LEU A 35 -23.21 6.79 -22.44
N SER A 36 -24.24 6.16 -23.01
CA SER A 36 -25.43 6.82 -23.55
C SER A 36 -26.61 6.82 -22.55
N GLY A 37 -26.45 6.21 -21.38
CA GLY A 37 -27.48 6.10 -20.35
C GLY A 37 -28.44 4.93 -20.54
N LYS A 38 -28.16 4.02 -21.48
CA LYS A 38 -28.95 2.80 -21.71
C LYS A 38 -28.46 1.68 -20.78
N VAL A 39 -29.40 1.03 -20.10
CA VAL A 39 -29.12 -0.14 -19.26
C VAL A 39 -29.12 -1.38 -20.15
N HIS A 40 -28.07 -2.19 -20.06
CA HIS A 40 -28.05 -3.54 -20.62
C HIS A 40 -27.65 -4.55 -19.54
N VAL A 41 -28.20 -5.74 -19.62
CA VAL A 41 -27.90 -6.84 -18.70
C VAL A 41 -26.96 -7.82 -19.40
N GLU A 42 -25.82 -8.06 -18.78
CA GLU A 42 -24.87 -9.07 -19.20
C GLU A 42 -25.15 -10.39 -18.47
N ILE A 43 -25.20 -11.49 -19.23
CA ILE A 43 -25.43 -12.84 -18.71
C ILE A 43 -24.13 -13.64 -18.83
N TRP A 44 -23.66 -14.13 -17.69
CA TRP A 44 -22.41 -14.85 -17.55
C TRP A 44 -22.66 -16.27 -17.06
N ILE A 45 -21.98 -17.27 -17.61
CA ILE A 45 -22.02 -18.66 -17.13
C ILE A 45 -20.79 -18.99 -16.31
N GLU A 46 -20.91 -19.82 -15.29
CA GLU A 46 -19.79 -20.13 -14.38
C GLU A 46 -18.84 -21.20 -14.93
N SER A 47 -19.39 -22.31 -15.42
CA SER A 47 -18.66 -23.48 -15.95
C SER A 47 -18.35 -23.38 -17.46
N GLU A 48 -17.22 -23.94 -17.89
CA GLU A 48 -16.92 -24.08 -19.34
C GLU A 48 -17.66 -25.27 -19.98
N ASP A 49 -18.02 -26.29 -19.17
CA ASP A 49 -18.74 -27.47 -19.66
C ASP A 49 -20.16 -27.13 -20.15
N ASP A 50 -20.76 -26.06 -19.61
CA ASP A 50 -22.10 -25.59 -19.96
C ASP A 50 -22.12 -24.60 -21.13
N LEU A 51 -20.95 -24.20 -21.65
CA LEU A 51 -20.81 -23.12 -22.63
C LEU A 51 -21.49 -23.41 -23.96
N GLU A 52 -21.30 -24.61 -24.50
CA GLU A 52 -21.89 -24.97 -25.79
C GLU A 52 -23.42 -24.98 -25.72
N MET A 53 -23.97 -25.50 -24.63
CA MET A 53 -25.41 -25.57 -24.39
C MET A 53 -26.00 -24.17 -24.14
N ALA A 54 -25.33 -23.33 -23.35
CA ALA A 54 -25.77 -21.97 -23.09
C ALA A 54 -25.76 -21.09 -24.35
N VAL A 55 -24.74 -21.24 -25.22
CA VAL A 55 -24.66 -20.54 -26.51
C VAL A 55 -25.73 -21.04 -27.48
N HIS A 56 -26.04 -22.34 -27.48
CA HIS A 56 -27.15 -22.89 -28.26
C HIS A 56 -28.48 -22.25 -27.83
N TRP A 57 -28.77 -22.21 -26.53
CA TRP A 57 -29.99 -21.64 -26.01
C TRP A 57 -30.11 -20.14 -26.26
N TYR A 58 -29.01 -19.40 -26.19
CA TYR A 58 -29.02 -17.99 -26.51
C TYR A 58 -29.38 -17.74 -27.98
N LYS A 59 -28.87 -18.55 -28.91
CA LYS A 59 -29.24 -18.45 -30.33
C LYS A 59 -30.72 -18.75 -30.58
N GLU A 60 -31.32 -19.68 -29.84
CA GLU A 60 -32.76 -19.95 -29.92
C GLU A 60 -33.59 -18.81 -29.31
N PHE A 61 -33.11 -18.22 -28.22
CA PHE A 61 -33.70 -17.03 -27.61
C PHE A 61 -33.66 -15.80 -28.53
N GLU A 62 -32.56 -15.57 -29.24
CA GLU A 62 -32.46 -14.49 -30.23
C GLU A 62 -33.43 -14.66 -31.41
N LYS A 63 -33.74 -15.90 -31.80
CA LYS A 63 -34.69 -16.18 -32.88
C LYS A 63 -36.13 -15.94 -32.45
N ASN A 64 -36.49 -16.26 -31.20
CA ASN A 64 -37.82 -16.07 -30.66
C ASN A 64 -37.81 -15.87 -29.14
N SER A 65 -37.66 -14.62 -28.70
CA SER A 65 -37.59 -14.29 -27.27
C SER A 65 -38.91 -14.48 -26.52
N GLU A 66 -40.03 -14.62 -27.25
CA GLU A 66 -41.38 -14.80 -26.69
C GLU A 66 -41.83 -16.27 -26.70
N ASP A 67 -40.90 -17.20 -26.98
CA ASP A 67 -41.21 -18.62 -26.92
C ASP A 67 -41.69 -18.99 -25.50
N PRO A 68 -42.82 -19.70 -25.33
CA PRO A 68 -43.33 -20.09 -24.01
C PRO A 68 -42.32 -20.81 -23.12
N ARG A 69 -41.28 -21.42 -23.71
CA ARG A 69 -40.17 -22.04 -22.97
C ARG A 69 -39.34 -21.03 -22.17
N PHE A 70 -39.19 -19.80 -22.66
CA PHE A 70 -38.41 -18.74 -21.98
C PHE A 70 -39.25 -17.90 -21.02
N CYS A 71 -40.57 -17.98 -21.09
CA CYS A 71 -41.45 -17.22 -20.20
C CYS A 71 -41.50 -17.83 -18.78
N PRO A 72 -41.41 -16.99 -17.73
CA PRO A 72 -41.60 -17.44 -16.36
C PRO A 72 -43.06 -17.87 -16.11
N SER A 73 -43.25 -18.79 -15.17
CA SER A 73 -44.60 -19.24 -14.77
C SER A 73 -45.35 -18.15 -14.00
N PRO A 74 -46.70 -18.16 -13.95
CA PRO A 74 -47.49 -17.16 -13.21
C PRO A 74 -47.12 -17.03 -11.73
N ASP A 75 -46.60 -18.11 -11.13
CA ASP A 75 -46.14 -18.14 -9.73
C ASP A 75 -44.81 -17.40 -9.52
N GLU A 76 -43.96 -17.30 -10.56
CA GLU A 76 -42.67 -16.59 -10.52
C GLU A 76 -42.84 -15.07 -10.67
N VAL A 77 -43.84 -14.63 -11.45
CA VAL A 77 -44.18 -13.20 -11.61
C VAL A 77 -44.62 -12.56 -10.28
N GLN A 78 -45.21 -13.35 -9.36
CA GLN A 78 -45.57 -12.87 -8.02
C GLN A 78 -44.37 -12.68 -7.09
N ILE A 79 -43.30 -13.46 -7.26
CA ILE A 79 -42.03 -13.26 -6.53
C ILE A 79 -41.35 -11.97 -7.04
N GLU A 80 -41.47 -11.70 -8.34
CA GLU A 80 -40.85 -10.57 -9.04
C GLU A 80 -41.42 -9.20 -8.64
N HIS A 81 -42.75 -9.07 -8.49
CA HIS A 81 -43.39 -7.84 -8.00
C HIS A 81 -42.94 -7.42 -6.58
N LYS A 82 -42.36 -8.34 -5.81
CA LYS A 82 -41.82 -8.07 -4.47
C LYS A 82 -40.38 -7.55 -4.50
N ILE A 83 -39.63 -7.81 -5.58
CA ILE A 83 -38.20 -7.49 -5.72
C ILE A 83 -38.00 -6.13 -6.43
N ILE A 84 -38.95 -5.70 -7.29
CA ILE A 84 -38.82 -4.48 -8.12
C ILE A 84 -39.34 -3.20 -7.43
N ASN A 85 -39.73 -3.25 -6.14
CA ASN A 85 -39.94 -2.01 -5.37
C ASN A 85 -38.60 -1.45 -4.91
N PHE A 86 -38.09 -0.43 -5.61
CA PHE A 86 -36.98 0.39 -5.14
C PHE A 86 -37.31 0.96 -3.75
N PRO A 87 -36.44 0.81 -2.74
CA PRO A 87 -36.71 1.33 -1.41
C PRO A 87 -36.70 2.86 -1.45
N ASP A 88 -37.82 3.49 -1.09
CA ASP A 88 -37.81 4.87 -0.66
C ASP A 88 -36.92 4.99 0.59
N HIS A 89 -36.05 6.00 0.60
CA HIS A 89 -35.11 6.24 1.68
C HIS A 89 -35.87 6.67 2.94
N ARG A 90 -36.35 5.70 3.73
CA ARG A 90 -36.60 5.73 5.19
C ARG A 90 -37.46 4.53 5.57
N GLU A 91 -36.84 3.46 6.04
CA GLU A 91 -37.21 2.77 7.29
C GLU A 91 -36.44 1.44 7.39
N ASN A 92 -35.69 1.32 8.48
CA ASN A 92 -35.08 0.07 8.92
C ASN A 92 -36.19 -0.93 9.31
N LYS A 93 -36.33 -2.02 8.56
CA LYS A 93 -36.76 -3.30 9.14
C LYS A 93 -35.94 -4.44 8.55
N GLU A 94 -35.11 -5.01 9.41
CA GLU A 94 -34.40 -6.27 9.20
C GLU A 94 -35.41 -7.38 8.88
N VAL A 95 -35.27 -7.99 7.71
CA VAL A 95 -35.81 -9.32 7.44
C VAL A 95 -34.62 -10.26 7.37
N GLU A 96 -34.41 -10.99 8.45
CA GLU A 96 -33.37 -12.00 8.57
C GLU A 96 -33.71 -13.22 7.70
N GLY A 97 -32.97 -13.33 6.60
CA GLY A 97 -32.82 -14.56 5.82
C GLY A 97 -31.37 -14.74 5.43
N LYS A 98 -30.44 -14.73 6.40
CA LYS A 98 -29.01 -14.83 6.13
C LYS A 98 -28.66 -16.25 5.69
N THR A 99 -28.26 -16.42 4.43
CA THR A 99 -27.56 -17.62 3.96
C THR A 99 -26.27 -17.82 4.77
N LYS A 100 -25.88 -19.08 5.02
CA LYS A 100 -24.65 -19.43 5.78
C LYS A 100 -23.38 -18.76 5.23
N GLN A 101 -23.34 -18.44 3.93
CA GLN A 101 -22.23 -17.72 3.30
C GLN A 101 -22.19 -16.24 3.68
N GLU A 102 -23.32 -15.55 3.67
CA GLU A 102 -23.41 -14.15 4.09
C GLU A 102 -23.11 -14.00 5.58
N THR A 103 -23.56 -14.93 6.43
CA THR A 103 -23.24 -14.90 7.87
C THR A 103 -21.73 -15.03 8.12
N VAL A 104 -21.03 -15.88 7.36
CA VAL A 104 -19.57 -16.05 7.47
C VAL A 104 -18.79 -14.84 6.92
N GLU A 105 -19.27 -14.22 5.84
CA GLU A 105 -18.65 -13.03 5.24
C GLU A 105 -18.86 -11.77 6.11
N ASN A 106 -20.04 -11.64 6.72
CA ASN A 106 -20.38 -10.55 7.65
C ASN A 106 -19.68 -10.72 9.03
N GLU A 107 -19.53 -11.95 9.52
CA GLU A 107 -18.69 -12.27 10.70
C GLU A 107 -17.20 -11.99 10.43
N ARG A 108 -16.69 -12.22 9.20
CA ARG A 108 -15.34 -11.81 8.78
C ARG A 108 -15.16 -10.30 8.77
N HIS A 109 -16.18 -9.54 8.38
CA HIS A 109 -16.20 -8.07 8.43
C HIS A 109 -16.22 -7.51 9.86
N LYS A 110 -16.57 -8.33 10.86
CA LYS A 110 -16.59 -7.96 12.28
C LYS A 110 -15.20 -7.97 12.92
N ARG A 111 -14.19 -8.60 12.31
CA ARG A 111 -12.79 -8.52 12.76
C ARG A 111 -12.25 -7.11 12.46
N ARG A 112 -11.71 -6.45 13.49
CA ARG A 112 -10.99 -5.18 13.33
C ARG A 112 -9.86 -5.37 12.32
N SER A 113 -9.90 -4.63 11.21
CA SER A 113 -8.83 -4.68 10.20
C SER A 113 -7.54 -4.10 10.75
N VAL A 114 -6.50 -4.93 10.84
CA VAL A 114 -5.12 -4.54 11.12
C VAL A 114 -4.63 -3.52 10.13
N THR A 115 -4.97 -3.67 8.85
CA THR A 115 -4.61 -2.70 7.82
C THR A 115 -5.13 -1.31 8.18
N ASN A 116 -6.39 -1.20 8.57
CA ASN A 116 -6.98 0.09 8.99
C ASN A 116 -6.35 0.63 10.29
N VAL A 117 -6.00 -0.24 11.24
CA VAL A 117 -5.29 0.17 12.47
C VAL A 117 -3.91 0.74 12.15
N ILE A 118 -3.15 0.11 11.26
CA ILE A 118 -1.83 0.60 10.82
C ILE A 118 -1.98 1.93 10.09
N ILE A 119 -2.98 2.06 9.21
CA ILE A 119 -3.27 3.32 8.52
C ILE A 119 -3.56 4.44 9.53
N ALA A 120 -4.47 4.18 10.48
CA ALA A 120 -4.83 5.15 11.51
C ALA A 120 -3.62 5.56 12.35
N LEU A 121 -2.74 4.62 12.70
CA LEU A 121 -1.51 4.88 13.44
C LEU A 121 -0.55 5.78 12.63
N CYS A 122 -0.31 5.47 11.36
CA CYS A 122 0.55 6.28 10.48
C CYS A 122 0.00 7.70 10.32
N VAL A 123 -1.31 7.84 10.12
CA VAL A 123 -1.98 9.15 10.02
C VAL A 123 -1.87 9.92 11.33
N PHE A 124 -2.10 9.26 12.46
CA PHE A 124 -1.94 9.85 13.78
C PHE A 124 -0.51 10.37 13.99
N VAL A 125 0.51 9.54 13.75
CA VAL A 125 1.92 9.93 13.90
C VAL A 125 2.27 11.12 13.00
N TYR A 126 1.78 11.13 11.76
CA TYR A 126 2.00 12.24 10.83
C TYR A 126 1.38 13.55 11.31
N LEU A 127 0.09 13.53 11.71
CA LEU A 127 -0.60 14.72 12.21
C LEU A 127 -0.01 15.20 13.54
N PHE A 128 0.30 14.27 14.44
CA PHE A 128 0.93 14.57 15.72
C PHE A 128 2.31 15.21 15.51
N ASN A 129 3.11 14.72 14.55
CA ASN A 129 4.38 15.36 14.21
C ASN A 129 4.20 16.76 13.61
N ALA A 130 3.23 16.97 12.72
CA ALA A 130 2.94 18.29 12.17
C ALA A 130 2.55 19.30 13.26
N MET A 131 1.75 18.86 14.25
CA MET A 131 1.39 19.68 15.41
C MET A 131 2.60 20.01 16.29
N ASN A 132 3.49 19.04 16.54
CA ASN A 132 4.71 19.29 17.33
C ASN A 132 5.65 20.26 16.62
N VAL A 133 5.82 20.14 15.29
CA VAL A 133 6.58 21.12 14.50
C VAL A 133 5.99 22.53 14.67
N TRP A 134 4.67 22.66 14.56
CA TRP A 134 4.02 23.97 14.70
C TRP A 134 4.19 24.58 16.09
N LYS A 135 4.14 23.75 17.14
CA LYS A 135 4.26 24.18 18.55
C LYS A 135 5.71 24.50 18.93
N GLU A 136 6.64 23.60 18.62
CA GLU A 136 8.00 23.60 19.17
C GLU A 136 9.01 24.38 18.33
N LYS A 137 8.72 24.69 17.06
CA LYS A 137 9.63 25.46 16.19
C LYS A 137 10.04 26.83 16.76
N LYS A 138 9.26 27.39 17.69
CA LYS A 138 9.59 28.66 18.38
C LYS A 138 10.49 28.48 19.60
N THR A 139 10.50 27.29 20.21
CA THR A 139 11.17 27.02 21.49
C THR A 139 12.39 26.12 21.35
N ASP A 140 12.40 25.25 20.35
CA ASP A 140 13.49 24.34 20.03
C ASP A 140 14.02 24.66 18.61
N PRO A 141 15.16 25.37 18.51
CA PRO A 141 15.79 25.67 17.23
C PRO A 141 16.07 24.44 16.34
N ALA A 142 16.33 23.26 16.92
CA ALA A 142 16.62 22.05 16.15
C ALA A 142 15.40 21.52 15.37
N VAL A 143 14.18 21.83 15.83
CA VAL A 143 12.92 21.50 15.13
C VAL A 143 12.84 22.19 13.76
N ALA A 144 13.46 23.37 13.61
CA ALA A 144 13.52 24.06 12.32
C ALA A 144 14.32 23.30 11.25
N PHE A 145 15.21 22.40 11.67
CA PHE A 145 16.00 21.52 10.79
C PHE A 145 15.40 20.11 10.67
N GLY A 146 14.19 19.88 11.22
CA GLY A 146 13.50 18.60 11.14
C GLY A 146 13.82 17.60 12.24
N PHE A 147 14.64 17.97 13.24
CA PHE A 147 14.94 17.13 14.40
C PHE A 147 13.84 17.20 15.46
N THR A 148 12.63 16.79 15.09
CA THR A 148 11.51 16.73 16.04
C THR A 148 11.70 15.60 17.04
N PRO A 149 11.09 15.67 18.24
CA PRO A 149 11.12 14.57 19.19
C PRO A 149 10.66 13.24 18.61
N ILE A 150 9.63 13.26 17.75
CA ILE A 150 9.11 12.07 17.06
C ILE A 150 10.13 11.55 16.05
N PHE A 151 10.75 12.44 15.27
CA PHE A 151 11.79 12.05 14.32
C PHE A 151 12.97 11.39 15.04
N LEU A 152 13.45 11.98 16.14
CA LEU A 152 14.55 11.43 16.92
C LEU A 152 14.17 10.11 17.61
N ALA A 153 12.92 9.98 18.07
CA ALA A 153 12.42 8.78 18.72
C ALA A 153 12.25 7.60 17.75
N LEU A 154 11.75 7.86 16.54
CA LEU A 154 11.33 6.79 15.62
C LEU A 154 12.29 6.55 14.44
N SER A 155 13.29 7.42 14.22
CA SER A 155 14.36 7.20 13.24
C SER A 155 15.09 5.88 13.45
N TYR A 156 15.59 5.29 12.36
CA TYR A 156 16.21 3.96 12.39
C TYR A 156 17.45 3.91 13.30
N ASP A 157 18.24 4.98 13.26
CA ASP A 157 19.34 5.20 14.17
C ASP A 157 19.52 6.70 14.37
N VAL A 158 20.18 7.10 15.46
CA VAL A 158 20.52 8.50 15.72
C VAL A 158 21.98 8.53 16.17
N PRO A 159 22.92 8.87 15.29
CA PRO A 159 24.33 8.85 15.65
C PRO A 159 24.66 10.00 16.62
N PRO A 160 25.75 9.87 17.39
CA PRO A 160 26.17 10.90 18.36
C PRO A 160 26.37 12.29 17.75
N SER A 161 26.72 12.36 16.47
CA SER A 161 26.87 13.62 15.73
C SER A 161 25.57 14.43 15.68
N ILE A 162 24.41 13.79 15.70
CA ILE A 162 23.12 14.48 15.74
C ILE A 162 22.85 15.10 17.11
N ASP A 163 23.19 14.40 18.19
CA ASP A 163 23.04 14.94 19.55
C ASP A 163 23.91 16.22 19.70
N GLN A 164 25.15 16.19 19.18
CA GLN A 164 26.04 17.36 19.14
C GLN A 164 25.52 18.50 18.25
N LEU A 165 24.86 18.16 17.13
CA LEU A 165 24.30 19.14 16.20
C LEU A 165 23.09 19.87 16.82
N ILE A 166 22.22 19.13 17.51
CA ILE A 166 21.09 19.69 18.26
C ILE A 166 21.62 20.62 19.36
N GLU A 167 22.62 20.19 20.12
CA GLU A 167 23.25 21.01 21.16
C GLU A 167 23.83 22.30 20.56
N PHE A 168 24.50 22.21 19.41
CA PHE A 168 25.02 23.38 18.70
C PHE A 168 23.91 24.37 18.31
N TYR A 169 22.81 23.89 17.73
CA TYR A 169 21.69 24.76 17.33
C TYR A 169 21.03 25.43 18.53
N ASN A 170 20.85 24.70 19.62
CA ASN A 170 20.22 25.21 20.83
C ASN A 170 21.11 26.22 21.55
N LYS A 171 22.40 25.91 21.71
CA LYS A 171 23.41 26.80 22.32
C LYS A 171 23.56 28.12 21.56
N ASN A 172 23.47 28.09 20.23
CA ASN A 172 23.69 29.26 19.37
C ASN A 172 22.39 29.92 18.88
N HIS A 173 21.21 29.44 19.32
CA HIS A 173 19.89 29.92 18.90
C HIS A 173 19.70 29.99 17.37
N ILE A 174 20.20 28.96 16.67
CA ILE A 174 20.12 28.83 15.22
C ILE A 174 18.82 28.10 14.87
N ASP A 175 17.80 28.84 14.41
CA ASP A 175 16.44 28.35 14.14
C ASP A 175 16.06 28.42 12.65
N SER A 176 17.02 28.71 11.77
CA SER A 176 16.78 28.89 10.34
C SER A 176 18.09 28.80 9.54
N TYR A 177 17.98 28.38 8.28
CA TYR A 177 19.10 28.34 7.34
C TYR A 177 19.75 29.72 7.14
N ALA A 178 18.96 30.81 7.16
CA ALA A 178 19.47 32.16 7.05
C ALA A 178 20.41 32.57 8.21
N LYS A 179 20.19 32.02 9.41
CA LYS A 179 21.12 32.21 10.55
C LYS A 179 22.37 31.34 10.41
N LEU A 180 22.24 30.15 9.82
CA LEU A 180 23.36 29.26 9.53
C LEU A 180 24.35 29.87 8.52
N GLU A 181 23.87 30.69 7.58
CA GLU A 181 24.73 31.42 6.64
C GLU A 181 25.48 32.60 7.29
N LYS A 182 25.06 33.03 8.49
CA LYS A 182 25.61 34.19 9.20
C LYS A 182 26.37 33.81 10.47
N LEU A 183 26.95 32.61 10.51
CA LEU A 183 27.74 32.14 11.64
C LEU A 183 29.02 32.98 11.81
N THR A 184 29.39 33.26 13.06
CA THR A 184 30.71 33.83 13.36
C THR A 184 31.82 32.83 13.01
N PRO A 185 33.08 33.27 12.77
CA PRO A 185 34.18 32.35 12.46
C PRO A 185 34.40 31.25 13.51
N VAL A 186 34.13 31.57 14.78
CA VAL A 186 34.23 30.59 15.88
C VAL A 186 33.11 29.55 15.77
N GLN A 187 31.87 29.99 15.55
CA GLN A 187 30.73 29.10 15.37
C GLN A 187 30.84 28.27 14.09
N GLU A 188 31.37 28.82 13.01
CA GLU A 188 31.60 28.10 11.76
C GLU A 188 32.62 26.96 11.96
N LYS A 189 33.68 27.22 12.72
CA LYS A 189 34.67 26.19 13.08
C LYS A 189 34.06 25.09 13.96
N GLU A 190 33.24 25.46 14.95
CA GLU A 190 32.50 24.51 15.79
C GLU A 190 31.51 23.68 14.95
N PHE A 191 30.72 24.33 14.10
CA PHE A 191 29.76 23.68 13.21
C PHE A 191 30.45 22.70 12.25
N LYS A 192 31.54 23.10 11.60
CA LYS A 192 32.32 22.22 10.71
C LYS A 192 32.85 21.00 11.48
N LYS A 193 33.28 21.18 12.73
CA LYS A 193 33.73 20.07 13.58
C LYS A 193 32.60 19.10 13.90
N VAL A 194 31.41 19.60 14.22
CA VAL A 194 30.23 18.78 14.54
C VAL A 194 29.72 18.03 13.31
N VAL A 195 29.62 18.70 12.16
CA VAL A 195 29.16 18.07 10.90
C VAL A 195 30.18 17.08 10.34
N ALA A 196 31.46 17.29 10.60
CA ALA A 196 32.53 16.36 10.26
C ALA A 196 32.59 15.15 11.20
N ALA A 197 31.78 15.08 12.26
CA ALA A 197 31.79 13.96 13.18
C ALA A 197 31.39 12.64 12.48
N ASP A 198 32.23 11.63 12.68
CA ASP A 198 32.10 10.33 12.02
C ASP A 198 30.80 9.63 12.45
N HIS A 199 30.01 9.24 11.47
CA HIS A 199 28.86 8.37 11.65
C HIS A 199 28.61 7.59 10.37
N TRP A 200 27.91 6.47 10.49
CA TRP A 200 27.53 5.66 9.34
C TRP A 200 26.61 6.44 8.41
N LYS A 201 27.11 6.76 7.20
CA LYS A 201 26.32 7.44 6.15
C LYS A 201 25.83 6.48 5.05
N GLY A 202 26.14 5.20 5.18
CA GLY A 202 25.80 4.18 4.19
C GLY A 202 26.85 4.02 3.09
N ILE A 203 26.90 2.83 2.51
CA ILE A 203 27.87 2.43 1.47
C ILE A 203 27.76 3.33 0.23
N TYR A 204 26.58 3.91 -0.04
CA TYR A 204 26.38 4.81 -1.15
C TYR A 204 27.32 6.03 -1.12
N THR A 205 27.68 6.50 0.08
CA THR A 205 28.64 7.60 0.23
C THR A 205 30.04 7.27 -0.27
N TYR A 206 30.42 5.99 -0.34
CA TYR A 206 31.69 5.58 -0.95
C TYR A 206 31.77 5.95 -2.43
N PHE A 207 30.68 5.77 -3.15
CA PHE A 207 30.61 6.09 -4.59
C PHE A 207 30.53 7.61 -4.87
N ILE A 208 30.21 8.40 -3.84
CA ILE A 208 30.11 9.87 -3.93
C ILE A 208 31.38 10.57 -3.41
N GLY A 209 31.93 10.13 -2.28
CA GLY A 209 32.74 10.93 -1.36
C GLY A 209 34.25 11.02 -1.62
N GLY A 210 34.78 10.39 -2.67
CA GLY A 210 36.22 10.45 -2.96
C GLY A 210 37.08 10.05 -1.75
N LYS A 211 38.05 10.88 -1.33
CA LYS A 211 38.97 10.60 -0.21
C LYS A 211 38.31 10.63 1.18
N ASP A 212 37.16 11.28 1.34
CA ASP A 212 36.44 11.35 2.63
C ASP A 212 35.46 10.17 2.84
N ALA A 213 35.33 9.29 1.84
CA ALA A 213 34.48 8.10 1.87
C ALA A 213 34.90 7.06 2.92
N GLU A 214 36.19 6.90 3.20
CA GLU A 214 36.65 5.92 4.21
C GLU A 214 36.21 6.32 5.62
N LYS A 215 36.18 7.63 5.91
CA LYS A 215 35.70 8.16 7.20
C LYS A 215 34.19 8.01 7.37
N SER A 216 33.42 8.06 6.29
CA SER A 216 31.97 7.84 6.36
C SER A 216 31.57 6.38 6.57
N LEU A 217 32.49 5.43 6.32
CA LEU A 217 32.31 4.00 6.56
C LEU A 217 32.80 3.53 7.94
N SER A 218 33.68 4.29 8.60
CA SER A 218 34.26 3.94 9.91
C SER A 218 33.37 4.33 11.11
N GLY A 219 32.32 5.11 10.90
CA GLY A 219 31.42 5.54 11.97
C GLY A 219 30.66 4.40 12.63
N PRO A 220 30.24 4.55 13.90
CA PRO A 220 29.49 3.51 14.61
C PRO A 220 28.17 3.21 13.92
N MET A 221 27.92 1.92 13.65
CA MET A 221 26.65 1.43 13.13
C MET A 221 25.70 1.02 14.26
N PHE A 222 24.40 1.19 14.02
CA PHE A 222 23.31 0.77 14.90
C PHE A 222 23.45 1.34 16.32
N TYR A 223 23.85 2.61 16.46
CA TYR A 223 24.23 3.22 17.73
C TYR A 223 23.13 3.11 18.80
N LYS A 224 21.92 3.64 18.53
CA LYS A 224 20.79 3.55 19.47
C LYS A 224 20.22 2.14 19.57
N ILE A 225 20.26 1.35 18.49
CA ILE A 225 19.80 -0.05 18.48
C ILE A 225 20.67 -0.91 19.40
N ARG A 226 22.00 -0.73 19.39
CA ARG A 226 22.96 -1.39 20.29
C ARG A 226 22.76 -1.01 21.76
N GLN A 227 22.12 0.12 22.02
CA GLN A 227 21.71 0.55 23.37
C GLN A 227 20.35 -0.05 23.80
N GLY A 228 19.80 -1.00 23.04
CA GLY A 228 18.55 -1.71 23.38
C GLY A 228 17.29 -1.13 22.74
N GLN A 229 17.39 -0.08 21.92
CA GLN A 229 16.23 0.53 21.23
C GLN A 229 15.85 -0.27 19.97
N VAL A 230 15.60 -1.57 20.12
CA VAL A 230 15.35 -2.52 19.02
C VAL A 230 14.09 -2.22 18.20
N TYR A 231 13.14 -1.48 18.77
CA TYR A 231 11.94 -1.02 18.07
C TYR A 231 12.27 -0.15 16.85
N ARG A 232 13.47 0.45 16.80
CA ARG A 232 13.94 1.26 15.68
C ARG A 232 14.12 0.50 14.36
N LEU A 233 14.17 -0.82 14.41
CA LEU A 233 14.17 -1.65 13.21
C LEU A 233 12.88 -1.50 12.39
N ILE A 234 11.76 -1.16 13.04
CA ILE A 234 10.44 -1.04 12.41
C ILE A 234 9.82 0.36 12.52
N SER A 235 10.17 1.14 13.54
CA SER A 235 9.52 2.43 13.79
C SER A 235 9.58 3.47 12.66
N PRO A 236 10.61 3.51 11.78
CA PRO A 236 10.63 4.44 10.65
C PRO A 236 9.43 4.27 9.70
N CYS A 237 8.82 3.08 9.67
CA CYS A 237 7.67 2.79 8.81
C CYS A 237 6.44 3.64 9.15
N PHE A 238 6.32 4.13 10.38
CA PHE A 238 5.16 4.92 10.82
C PHE A 238 5.33 6.43 10.57
N MET A 239 6.54 6.88 10.24
CA MET A 239 6.83 8.29 9.94
C MET A 239 6.65 8.59 8.45
N HIS A 240 6.14 9.78 8.13
CA HIS A 240 5.96 10.23 6.75
C HIS A 240 6.39 11.69 6.60
N GLY A 241 7.14 12.00 5.54
CA GLY A 241 7.76 13.31 5.33
C GLY A 241 6.88 14.35 4.62
N GLY A 242 5.68 13.98 4.15
CA GLY A 242 4.79 14.92 3.45
C GLY A 242 3.44 14.32 3.09
N LEU A 243 2.49 15.18 2.72
CA LEU A 243 1.08 14.82 2.50
C LEU A 243 0.91 13.79 1.39
N LEU A 244 1.51 14.03 0.21
CA LEU A 244 1.44 13.08 -0.89
C LEU A 244 2.13 11.75 -0.53
N HIS A 245 3.23 11.82 0.23
CA HIS A 245 3.94 10.63 0.65
C HIS A 245 3.07 9.74 1.55
N ILE A 246 2.41 10.30 2.58
CA ILE A 246 1.49 9.51 3.41
C ILE A 246 0.26 9.04 2.61
N LEU A 247 -0.34 9.92 1.80
CA LEU A 247 -1.53 9.59 1.02
C LEU A 247 -1.31 8.35 0.13
N PHE A 248 -0.23 8.36 -0.67
CA PHE A 248 0.09 7.23 -1.55
C PHE A 248 0.42 5.96 -0.77
N ASN A 249 1.16 6.05 0.34
CA ASN A 249 1.44 4.88 1.17
C ASN A 249 0.15 4.28 1.73
N MET A 250 -0.74 5.11 2.29
CA MET A 250 -1.97 4.61 2.91
C MET A 250 -2.95 4.07 1.86
N LEU A 251 -3.03 4.67 0.66
CA LEU A 251 -3.80 4.14 -0.46
C LEU A 251 -3.33 2.74 -0.86
N TRP A 252 -2.02 2.55 -1.05
CA TRP A 252 -1.46 1.26 -1.42
C TRP A 252 -1.55 0.23 -0.30
N LEU A 253 -1.39 0.65 0.96
CA LEU A 253 -1.58 -0.22 2.11
C LEU A 253 -3.04 -0.67 2.23
N ALA A 254 -4.00 0.24 2.06
CA ALA A 254 -5.43 -0.11 2.03
C ALA A 254 -5.73 -1.10 0.91
N MET A 255 -5.17 -0.89 -0.29
CA MET A 255 -5.45 -1.73 -1.44
C MET A 255 -4.75 -3.11 -1.37
N LEU A 256 -3.46 -3.17 -1.02
CA LEU A 256 -2.68 -4.42 -1.01
C LEU A 256 -2.81 -5.16 0.32
N GLY A 257 -2.71 -4.42 1.43
CA GLY A 257 -2.78 -4.97 2.78
C GLY A 257 -4.12 -5.65 3.06
N SER A 258 -5.24 -5.02 2.66
CA SER A 258 -6.57 -5.62 2.82
C SER A 258 -6.72 -6.93 2.03
N GLN A 259 -6.08 -7.05 0.87
CA GLN A 259 -6.14 -8.28 0.07
C GLN A 259 -5.38 -9.42 0.73
N ILE A 260 -4.24 -9.13 1.36
CA ILE A 260 -3.49 -10.14 2.11
C ILE A 260 -4.23 -10.51 3.40
N GLU A 261 -4.68 -9.51 4.15
CA GLU A 261 -5.39 -9.69 5.43
C GLU A 261 -6.65 -10.56 5.30
N LYS A 262 -7.40 -10.44 4.19
CA LYS A 262 -8.59 -11.27 3.93
C LYS A 262 -8.27 -12.74 3.63
N ARG A 263 -7.01 -13.06 3.29
CA ARG A 263 -6.60 -14.38 2.78
C ARG A 263 -5.76 -15.17 3.76
N ILE A 264 -4.87 -14.52 4.50
CA ILE A 264 -3.97 -15.18 5.44
C ILE A 264 -4.32 -14.83 6.89
N LYS A 265 -3.95 -15.70 7.83
CA LYS A 265 -4.16 -15.46 9.26
C LYS A 265 -3.54 -14.12 9.68
N ILE A 266 -4.25 -13.38 10.54
CA ILE A 266 -3.84 -12.06 11.04
C ILE A 266 -2.39 -12.01 11.55
N TRP A 267 -1.96 -13.00 12.33
CA TRP A 267 -0.61 -13.06 12.87
C TRP A 267 0.45 -13.33 11.77
N LYS A 268 0.09 -14.05 10.70
CA LYS A 268 0.96 -14.24 9.52
C LYS A 268 1.10 -12.93 8.75
N TYR A 269 0.03 -12.15 8.61
CA TYR A 269 0.10 -10.82 7.99
C TYR A 269 0.97 -9.84 8.80
N LEU A 270 0.84 -9.85 10.13
CA LEU A 270 1.71 -9.07 11.01
C LEU A 270 3.18 -9.52 10.91
N LEU A 271 3.43 -10.83 10.93
CA LEU A 271 4.77 -11.38 10.79
C LEU A 271 5.39 -11.06 9.41
N LEU A 272 4.62 -11.20 8.33
CA LEU A 272 5.03 -10.80 6.99
C LEU A 272 5.41 -9.32 6.96
N SER A 273 4.54 -8.44 7.47
CA SER A 273 4.81 -6.99 7.53
C SER A 273 6.05 -6.66 8.35
N LEU A 274 6.26 -7.36 9.49
CA LEU A 274 7.41 -7.20 10.36
C LEU A 274 8.72 -7.61 9.66
N ILE A 275 8.74 -8.78 9.02
CA ILE A 275 9.92 -9.27 8.28
C ILE A 275 10.25 -8.31 7.13
N LEU A 276 9.25 -7.90 6.35
CA LEU A 276 9.43 -6.94 5.26
C LEU A 276 10.03 -5.63 5.77
N GLY A 277 9.45 -5.06 6.84
CA GLY A 277 9.90 -3.79 7.39
C GLY A 277 11.31 -3.85 7.95
N ILE A 278 11.64 -4.86 8.76
CA ILE A 278 12.98 -5.02 9.34
C ILE A 278 14.03 -5.13 8.23
N ILE A 279 13.82 -6.02 7.25
CA ILE A 279 14.82 -6.28 6.22
C ILE A 279 14.94 -5.08 5.27
N SER A 280 13.83 -4.48 4.83
CA SER A 280 13.89 -3.32 3.93
C SER A 280 14.52 -2.10 4.59
N ASN A 281 14.21 -1.85 5.86
CA ASN A 281 14.81 -0.75 6.63
C ASN A 281 16.30 -1.00 6.87
N THR A 282 16.68 -2.23 7.22
CA THR A 282 18.10 -2.59 7.42
C THR A 282 18.89 -2.42 6.12
N ALA A 283 18.35 -2.90 4.99
CA ALA A 283 18.99 -2.72 3.69
C ALA A 283 19.15 -1.24 3.33
N GLN A 284 18.11 -0.42 3.53
CA GLN A 284 18.17 1.02 3.32
C GLN A 284 19.20 1.70 4.22
N TYR A 285 19.27 1.32 5.49
CA TYR A 285 20.26 1.83 6.43
C TYR A 285 21.70 1.55 6.00
N LEU A 286 21.97 0.33 5.57
CA LEU A 286 23.30 -0.06 5.12
C LEU A 286 23.70 0.67 3.83
N VAL A 287 22.75 1.00 2.96
CA VAL A 287 23.07 1.68 1.69
C VAL A 287 23.14 3.19 1.85
N SER A 288 22.20 3.83 2.53
CA SER A 288 22.05 5.30 2.52
C SER A 288 22.02 5.95 3.92
N GLY A 289 22.32 5.19 4.97
CA GLY A 289 22.35 5.71 6.34
C GLY A 289 20.98 5.79 7.02
N PRO A 290 20.90 6.43 8.20
CA PRO A 290 19.75 6.31 9.11
C PRO A 290 18.52 7.15 8.77
N PHE A 291 18.65 8.16 7.92
CA PHE A 291 17.60 9.15 7.69
C PHE A 291 16.73 8.76 6.50
N PHE A 292 15.82 7.83 6.76
CA PHE A 292 14.73 7.45 5.86
C PHE A 292 13.48 7.19 6.68
N LEU A 293 12.32 7.23 6.02
CA LEU A 293 11.02 7.05 6.68
C LEU A 293 9.98 6.56 5.67
N GLY A 294 8.90 6.00 6.20
CA GLY A 294 7.71 5.62 5.43
C GLY A 294 7.48 4.12 5.32
N TYR A 295 6.22 3.77 5.07
CA TYR A 295 5.76 2.38 4.98
C TYR A 295 6.08 1.70 3.63
N SER A 296 6.70 2.44 2.71
CA SER A 296 6.81 2.07 1.30
C SER A 296 7.61 0.80 1.03
N GLY A 297 8.67 0.51 1.81
CA GLY A 297 9.40 -0.75 1.71
C GLY A 297 8.51 -1.98 1.96
N ILE A 298 7.64 -1.90 2.98
CA ILE A 298 6.64 -2.95 3.26
C ILE A 298 5.65 -3.03 2.11
N ILE A 299 5.10 -1.91 1.62
CA ILE A 299 4.15 -1.89 0.49
C ILE A 299 4.73 -2.56 -0.76
N CYS A 300 5.97 -2.24 -1.13
CA CYS A 300 6.66 -2.89 -2.24
C CYS A 300 6.79 -4.40 -1.99
N GLY A 301 7.06 -4.81 -0.75
CA GLY A 301 7.06 -6.22 -0.36
C GLY A 301 5.69 -6.90 -0.40
N LEU A 302 4.61 -6.21 -0.01
CA LEU A 302 3.25 -6.73 -0.15
C LEU A 302 2.89 -6.91 -1.62
N ALA A 303 3.29 -5.98 -2.49
CA ALA A 303 3.12 -6.10 -3.94
C ALA A 303 3.90 -7.30 -4.49
N GLY A 304 5.19 -7.43 -4.15
CA GLY A 304 6.01 -8.58 -4.55
C GLY A 304 5.44 -9.91 -4.04
N PHE A 305 4.92 -9.92 -2.82
CA PHE A 305 4.25 -11.08 -2.23
C PHE A 305 3.01 -11.48 -3.04
N ILE A 306 2.09 -10.55 -3.30
CA ILE A 306 0.86 -10.81 -4.07
C ILE A 306 1.22 -11.27 -5.49
N LEU A 307 2.18 -10.62 -6.14
CA LEU A 307 2.65 -11.04 -7.47
C LEU A 307 3.15 -12.48 -7.45
N SER A 308 3.99 -12.85 -6.48
CA SER A 308 4.44 -14.23 -6.34
C SER A 308 3.27 -15.18 -6.06
N ARG A 309 2.31 -14.84 -5.20
CA ARG A 309 1.14 -15.69 -4.91
C ARG A 309 0.30 -15.92 -6.16
N GLN A 310 0.06 -14.89 -6.98
CA GLN A 310 -0.67 -15.06 -8.24
C GLN A 310 0.05 -15.97 -9.23
N MET A 311 1.38 -16.03 -9.19
CA MET A 311 2.17 -16.91 -10.05
C MET A 311 2.22 -18.37 -9.54
N VAL A 312 2.40 -18.58 -8.24
CA VAL A 312 2.63 -19.94 -7.67
C VAL A 312 1.38 -20.58 -7.07
N ALA A 313 0.38 -19.79 -6.73
CA ALA A 313 -0.88 -20.22 -6.09
C ALA A 313 -2.07 -19.39 -6.60
N PRO A 314 -2.37 -19.39 -7.91
CA PRO A 314 -3.42 -18.56 -8.50
C PRO A 314 -4.82 -18.82 -7.91
N TRP A 315 -5.08 -20.04 -7.40
CA TRP A 315 -6.32 -20.41 -6.73
C TRP A 315 -6.60 -19.64 -5.43
N GLU A 316 -5.62 -18.91 -4.88
CA GLU A 316 -5.85 -18.00 -3.75
C GLU A 316 -6.61 -16.73 -4.13
N GLY A 317 -6.67 -16.44 -5.43
CA GLY A 317 -7.57 -15.47 -6.03
C GLY A 317 -7.30 -14.04 -5.59
N TYR A 318 -6.05 -13.57 -5.62
CA TYR A 318 -5.74 -12.15 -5.44
C TYR A 318 -6.21 -11.35 -6.68
N PRO A 319 -7.10 -10.35 -6.54
CA PRO A 319 -7.71 -9.63 -7.67
C PRO A 319 -6.88 -8.40 -8.06
N ILE A 320 -5.54 -8.52 -8.10
CA ILE A 320 -4.67 -7.42 -8.54
C ILE A 320 -4.38 -7.60 -10.02
N SER A 321 -4.69 -6.57 -10.81
CA SER A 321 -4.48 -6.61 -12.26
C SER A 321 -3.01 -6.42 -12.63
N ARG A 322 -2.64 -6.89 -13.82
CA ARG A 322 -1.28 -6.71 -14.37
C ARG A 322 -0.90 -5.22 -14.48
N SER A 323 -1.85 -4.36 -14.85
CA SER A 323 -1.61 -2.91 -14.98
C SER A 323 -1.22 -2.28 -13.65
N THR A 324 -1.78 -2.75 -12.53
CA THR A 324 -1.38 -2.29 -11.19
C THR A 324 0.08 -2.63 -10.90
N PHE A 325 0.56 -3.84 -11.19
CA PHE A 325 1.98 -4.17 -11.01
C PHE A 325 2.89 -3.37 -11.93
N ILE A 326 2.48 -3.15 -13.18
CA ILE A 326 3.22 -2.30 -14.12
C ILE A 326 3.32 -0.88 -13.56
N PHE A 327 2.23 -0.31 -13.04
CA PHE A 327 2.24 1.01 -12.42
C PHE A 327 3.19 1.06 -11.21
N LEU A 328 3.13 0.09 -10.29
CA LEU A 328 4.05 0.03 -9.14
C LEU A 328 5.50 -0.10 -9.59
N GLY A 329 5.78 -0.97 -10.56
CA GLY A 329 7.12 -1.16 -11.10
C GLY A 329 7.65 0.11 -11.76
N ALA A 330 6.84 0.75 -12.60
CA ALA A 330 7.17 2.02 -13.23
C ALA A 330 7.41 3.14 -12.21
N TYR A 331 6.61 3.19 -11.13
CA TYR A 331 6.81 4.13 -10.04
C TYR A 331 8.15 3.93 -9.32
N ILE A 332 8.52 2.68 -8.98
CA ILE A 332 9.83 2.37 -8.36
C ILE A 332 10.98 2.76 -9.30
N VAL A 333 10.87 2.42 -10.59
CA VAL A 333 11.87 2.77 -11.60
C VAL A 333 11.99 4.28 -11.75
N LEU A 334 10.88 5.01 -11.81
CA LEU A 334 10.87 6.47 -11.89
C LEU A 334 11.57 7.10 -10.69
N MET A 335 11.29 6.63 -9.48
CA MET A 335 11.94 7.13 -8.26
C MET A 335 13.45 6.84 -8.25
N MET A 336 13.86 5.68 -8.75
CA MET A 336 15.27 5.35 -8.95
C MET A 336 15.92 6.28 -9.97
N VAL A 337 15.27 6.53 -11.11
CA VAL A 337 15.76 7.45 -12.16
C VAL A 337 15.90 8.87 -11.62
N MET A 338 14.91 9.37 -10.86
CA MET A 338 14.97 10.69 -10.22
C MET A 338 16.14 10.79 -9.23
N SER A 339 16.42 9.71 -8.50
CA SER A 339 17.56 9.65 -7.57
C SER A 339 18.90 9.61 -8.31
N LEU A 340 18.97 8.90 -9.45
CA LEU A 340 20.15 8.90 -10.32
C LEU A 340 20.41 10.28 -10.94
N ILE A 341 19.35 10.96 -11.42
CA ILE A 341 19.45 12.33 -11.94
C ILE A 341 19.97 13.26 -10.83
N SER A 342 19.36 13.21 -9.64
CA SER A 342 19.79 14.00 -8.48
C SER A 342 21.27 13.73 -8.14
N PHE A 343 21.70 12.46 -8.17
CA PHE A 343 23.10 12.09 -7.97
C PHE A 343 24.05 12.74 -8.98
N PHE A 344 23.75 12.68 -10.28
CA PHE A 344 24.60 13.29 -11.30
C PHE A 344 24.64 14.82 -11.16
N LEU A 345 23.49 15.46 -10.90
CA LEU A 345 23.43 16.91 -10.69
C LEU A 345 24.29 17.36 -9.49
N THR A 346 24.26 16.61 -8.37
CA THR A 346 25.10 16.90 -7.21
C THR A 346 26.58 16.63 -7.51
N LYS A 347 26.91 15.52 -8.19
CA LYS A 347 28.29 15.16 -8.52
C LYS A 347 28.97 16.15 -9.46
N PHE A 348 28.21 16.72 -10.40
CA PHE A 348 28.68 17.76 -11.31
C PHE A 348 28.49 19.18 -10.75
N GLN A 349 28.19 19.32 -9.45
CA GLN A 349 28.03 20.60 -8.75
C GLN A 349 27.00 21.55 -9.39
N VAL A 350 26.03 21.01 -10.15
CA VAL A 350 24.98 21.79 -10.82
C VAL A 350 23.95 22.27 -9.80
N THR A 351 23.57 21.41 -8.85
CA THR A 351 22.66 21.76 -7.75
C THR A 351 23.05 21.06 -6.45
N ALA A 352 22.78 21.69 -5.32
CA ALA A 352 22.87 21.07 -3.99
C ALA A 352 21.61 20.28 -3.61
N PHE A 353 20.65 20.14 -4.53
CA PHE A 353 19.36 19.52 -4.26
C PHE A 353 19.47 17.99 -4.33
N SER A 354 19.36 17.33 -3.18
CA SER A 354 19.31 15.87 -3.08
C SER A 354 17.89 15.38 -2.83
N ILE A 355 17.35 14.58 -3.74
CA ILE A 355 16.09 13.85 -3.49
C ILE A 355 16.44 12.55 -2.77
N ASN A 356 16.23 12.50 -1.46
CA ASN A 356 16.43 11.28 -0.67
C ASN A 356 15.19 10.38 -0.75
N ILE A 357 15.13 9.51 -1.76
CA ILE A 357 14.14 8.43 -1.84
C ILE A 357 14.77 7.12 -1.40
N ALA A 358 14.04 6.37 -0.57
CA ALA A 358 14.46 5.07 -0.05
C ALA A 358 14.34 3.94 -1.08
N ASN A 359 15.01 4.07 -2.23
CA ASN A 359 14.91 3.09 -3.33
C ASN A 359 15.40 1.69 -2.92
N THR A 360 16.41 1.61 -2.05
CA THR A 360 16.89 0.32 -1.54
C THR A 360 15.81 -0.38 -0.72
N ALA A 361 15.04 0.36 0.09
CA ALA A 361 13.89 -0.20 0.80
C ALA A 361 12.83 -0.75 -0.17
N HIS A 362 12.54 -0.03 -1.26
CA HIS A 362 11.55 -0.46 -2.26
C HIS A 362 11.97 -1.76 -2.95
N ILE A 363 13.20 -1.81 -3.44
CA ILE A 363 13.73 -2.97 -4.18
C ILE A 363 13.87 -4.18 -3.26
N SER A 364 14.54 -4.00 -2.11
CA SER A 364 14.72 -5.09 -1.15
C SER A 364 13.39 -5.62 -0.61
N GLY A 365 12.44 -4.73 -0.34
CA GLY A 365 11.07 -5.09 0.02
C GLY A 365 10.41 -5.93 -1.05
N ALA A 366 10.36 -5.46 -2.30
CA ALA A 366 9.76 -6.18 -3.43
C ALA A 366 10.39 -7.57 -3.66
N CYS A 367 11.72 -7.65 -3.67
CA CYS A 367 12.45 -8.92 -3.81
C CYS A 367 12.13 -9.89 -2.67
N LEU A 368 12.14 -9.40 -1.42
CA LEU A 368 11.81 -10.23 -0.27
C LEU A 368 10.34 -10.69 -0.29
N GLY A 369 9.43 -9.82 -0.69
CA GLY A 369 8.03 -10.17 -0.93
C GLY A 369 7.87 -11.31 -1.92
N LEU A 370 8.54 -11.21 -3.07
CA LEU A 370 8.56 -12.27 -4.09
C LEU A 370 9.07 -13.61 -3.52
N ILE A 371 10.12 -13.55 -2.68
CA ILE A 371 10.67 -14.75 -2.04
C ILE A 371 9.67 -15.33 -1.03
N LEU A 372 9.15 -14.51 -0.10
CA LEU A 372 8.22 -14.93 0.95
C LEU A 372 6.90 -15.46 0.37
N GLY A 373 6.45 -14.93 -0.76
CA GLY A 373 5.26 -15.40 -1.47
C GLY A 373 5.37 -16.84 -1.98
N ARG A 374 6.58 -17.41 -2.12
CA ARG A 374 6.76 -18.80 -2.53
C ARG A 374 6.57 -19.80 -1.40
N PHE A 375 6.61 -19.36 -0.15
CA PHE A 375 6.50 -20.26 1.01
C PHE A 375 5.04 -20.60 1.30
N SER A 376 4.75 -21.89 1.45
CA SER A 376 3.42 -22.41 1.85
C SER A 376 3.00 -21.91 3.24
N PHE A 377 3.95 -21.50 4.08
CA PHE A 377 3.67 -20.91 5.38
C PHE A 377 2.71 -19.72 5.30
N PHE A 378 2.78 -18.91 4.24
CA PHE A 378 1.88 -17.77 4.01
C PHE A 378 0.70 -18.10 3.07
N SER A 379 0.32 -19.38 2.95
CA SER A 379 -0.85 -19.76 2.15
C SER A 379 -2.16 -19.24 2.74
N LYS A 380 -3.14 -19.08 1.85
CA LYS A 380 -4.53 -18.79 2.17
C LYS A 380 -5.02 -19.76 3.23
N GLU A 381 -5.80 -19.22 4.16
CA GLU A 381 -6.49 -20.00 5.17
C GLU A 381 -7.50 -20.92 4.47
N VAL A 382 -7.27 -22.23 4.55
CA VAL A 382 -8.25 -23.24 4.19
C VAL A 382 -9.26 -23.26 5.33
N VAL A 383 -10.47 -22.79 5.05
CA VAL A 383 -11.61 -22.79 5.99
C VAL A 383 -12.41 -24.04 5.73
#